data_AF-A0A672Q570-F1
#
_entry.id   AF-A0A672Q570-F1
#
_cell.length_a   1.000
_cell.length_b   1.000
_cell.length_c   1.000
_cell.angle_alpha   90.00
_cell.angle_beta   90.00
_cell.angle_gamma   90.00
#
_symmetry.space_group_name_H-M   'P 1'
#
loop_
_entity.id
_entity.type
_entity.pdbx_description
1 polymer ?
#
loop_
_entity_poly.entity_id
_entity_poly.type
_entity_poly.pdbx_seq_one_letter_code
_entity_poly.pdbx_strand_id
1 'polypeptide(L)'
;MAGRSANGRHGLRGHAGRTAALARLLHKECIQLLELYRNSESLPSSPVDGGYLVSIPPLVPQLSDAEKISILHAALKECLRLLEDVITREDAEFSDEDSEYKRKRKTVRDRLGHLLTSTEQLLVDGQKFEAKVKEELDGQEASGSFGLKMWIVRVLQDLVHWTGQTSDTLRSMPAAPKIMSRRTRRGAGKIRK
;
A
#
# COMPACT_ATOMS: atom_id res chain seq x y z
N MET A 1 37.49 -4.01 28.70
CA MET A 1 37.34 -3.31 27.41
C MET A 1 35.87 -3.30 27.04
N ALA A 2 35.25 -2.13 26.92
CA ALA A 2 33.82 -1.99 26.67
C ALA A 2 33.60 -1.20 25.37
N GLY A 3 32.73 -1.69 24.51
CA GLY A 3 32.31 -1.02 23.27
C GLY A 3 31.12 -1.74 22.66
N ARG A 4 29.96 -1.66 23.31
CA ARG A 4 28.71 -2.33 22.92
C ARG A 4 27.84 -1.37 22.09
N SER A 5 27.52 -1.80 20.87
CA SER A 5 26.38 -1.50 19.99
C SER A 5 25.70 -0.12 20.02
N ALA A 6 25.75 0.59 18.88
CA ALA A 6 24.91 1.76 18.60
C ALA A 6 24.29 1.82 17.18
N ASN A 7 24.22 0.71 16.42
CA ASN A 7 23.85 0.76 14.99
C ASN A 7 22.40 0.42 14.62
N GLY A 8 21.53 0.01 15.56
CA GLY A 8 20.19 -0.49 15.22
C GLY A 8 19.12 0.57 14.88
N ARG A 9 19.27 1.82 15.35
CA ARG A 9 18.18 2.82 15.30
C ARG A 9 18.16 3.69 14.03
N HIS A 10 19.28 3.77 13.30
CA HIS A 10 19.33 4.51 12.03
C HIS A 10 18.69 3.72 10.86
N GLY A 11 18.73 2.38 10.91
CA GLY A 11 18.18 1.51 9.86
C GLY A 11 16.67 1.63 9.70
N LEU A 12 15.92 1.56 10.81
CA LEU A 12 14.44 1.61 10.80
C LEU A 12 13.91 2.97 10.32
N ARG A 13 14.58 4.07 10.69
CA ARG A 13 14.22 5.42 10.24
C ARG A 13 14.45 5.64 8.75
N GLY A 14 15.56 5.11 8.22
CA GLY A 14 15.82 5.11 6.78
C GLY A 14 14.85 4.23 6.00
N HIS A 15 14.47 3.09 6.59
CA HIS A 15 13.53 2.14 5.98
C HIS A 15 12.13 2.72 5.83
N ALA A 16 11.54 3.25 6.90
CA ALA A 16 10.20 3.86 6.84
C ALA A 16 10.13 5.04 5.82
N GLY A 17 11.19 5.86 5.75
CA GLY A 17 11.27 6.94 4.77
C GLY A 17 11.33 6.45 3.32
N ARG A 18 12.04 5.33 3.07
CA ARG A 18 12.09 4.67 1.76
C ARG A 18 10.76 4.03 1.40
N THR A 19 10.11 3.33 2.34
CA THR A 19 8.77 2.75 2.15
C THR A 19 7.74 3.84 1.81
N ALA A 20 7.78 4.98 2.51
CA ALA A 20 6.90 6.12 2.19
C ALA A 20 7.17 6.71 0.80
N ALA A 21 8.43 6.76 0.36
CA ALA A 21 8.78 7.21 -0.99
C ALA A 21 8.30 6.22 -2.06
N LEU A 22 8.43 4.92 -1.81
CA LEU A 22 7.93 3.86 -2.68
C LEU A 22 6.41 3.93 -2.81
N ALA A 23 5.67 4.08 -1.69
CA ALA A 23 4.22 4.21 -1.70
C ALA A 23 3.75 5.43 -2.53
N ARG A 24 4.43 6.58 -2.40
CA ARG A 24 4.15 7.77 -3.20
C ARG A 24 4.38 7.56 -4.69
N LEU A 25 5.46 6.86 -5.05
CA LEU A 25 5.78 6.56 -6.43
C LEU A 25 4.73 5.62 -7.03
N LEU A 26 4.42 4.54 -6.31
CA LEU A 26 3.41 3.57 -6.73
C LEU A 26 2.04 4.22 -6.91
N HIS A 27 1.63 5.10 -5.98
CA HIS A 27 0.36 5.82 -6.10
C HIS A 27 0.24 6.62 -7.40
N LYS A 28 1.30 7.36 -7.79
CA LYS A 28 1.33 8.08 -9.07
C LYS A 28 1.23 7.13 -10.26
N GLU A 29 1.86 5.97 -10.18
CA GLU A 29 1.80 4.97 -11.25
C GLU A 29 0.45 4.28 -11.36
N CYS A 30 -0.25 4.07 -10.24
CA CYS A 30 -1.63 3.59 -10.24
C CYS A 30 -2.56 4.61 -10.90
N ILE A 31 -2.37 5.92 -10.67
CA ILE A 31 -3.14 6.98 -11.35
C ILE A 31 -2.90 6.90 -12.85
N GLN A 32 -1.63 6.87 -13.27
CA GLN A 32 -1.27 6.75 -14.69
C GLN A 32 -1.83 5.47 -15.32
N LEU A 33 -1.79 4.34 -14.61
CA LEU A 33 -2.33 3.08 -15.10
C LEU A 33 -3.84 3.16 -15.35
N LEU A 34 -4.59 3.76 -14.41
CA LEU A 34 -6.03 3.99 -14.55
C LEU A 34 -6.34 4.91 -15.74
N GLU A 35 -5.57 5.99 -15.92
CA GLU A 35 -5.73 6.90 -17.05
C GLU A 35 -5.44 6.22 -18.39
N LEU A 36 -4.35 5.46 -18.48
CA LEU A 36 -4.00 4.70 -19.68
C LEU A 36 -5.12 3.73 -20.08
N TYR A 37 -5.66 2.98 -19.11
CA TYR A 37 -6.75 2.03 -19.35
C TYR A 37 -8.02 2.73 -19.84
N ARG A 38 -8.42 3.82 -19.19
CA ARG A 38 -9.61 4.58 -19.60
C ARG A 38 -9.46 5.16 -20.99
N ASN A 39 -8.27 5.67 -21.31
CA ASN A 39 -7.99 6.25 -22.63
C ASN A 39 -8.00 5.17 -23.72
N SER A 40 -7.45 3.98 -23.46
CA SER A 40 -7.47 2.88 -24.44
C SER A 40 -8.88 2.36 -24.70
N GLU A 41 -9.73 2.34 -23.67
CA GLU A 41 -11.10 1.85 -23.75
C GLU A 41 -12.15 2.93 -24.07
N SER A 42 -11.71 4.19 -24.26
CA SER A 42 -12.60 5.35 -24.44
C SER A 42 -13.66 5.49 -23.33
N LEU A 43 -13.30 5.15 -22.10
CA LEU A 43 -14.17 5.19 -20.92
C LEU A 43 -14.17 6.57 -20.25
N PRO A 44 -15.27 6.97 -19.59
CA PRO A 44 -15.35 8.25 -18.91
C PRO A 44 -14.36 8.35 -17.75
N SER A 45 -13.85 9.57 -17.51
CA SER A 45 -12.93 9.85 -16.39
C SER A 45 -13.63 9.87 -15.02
N SER A 46 -14.97 9.94 -14.98
CA SER A 46 -15.74 9.89 -13.74
C SER A 46 -15.54 8.57 -13.01
N PRO A 47 -15.45 8.57 -11.66
CA PRO A 47 -15.37 7.34 -10.89
C PRO A 47 -16.57 6.44 -11.19
N VAL A 48 -16.35 5.12 -11.13
CA VAL A 48 -17.42 4.15 -11.33
C VAL A 48 -18.19 4.07 -10.02
N ASP A 49 -19.51 4.13 -10.08
CA ASP A 49 -20.35 4.05 -8.89
C ASP A 49 -20.31 2.64 -8.27
N GLY A 50 -20.57 2.52 -6.97
CA GLY A 50 -20.54 1.24 -6.24
C GLY A 50 -19.44 1.08 -5.19
N GLY A 51 -18.66 2.14 -4.93
CA GLY A 51 -17.62 2.15 -3.90
C GLY A 51 -16.45 1.21 -4.15
N TYR A 52 -15.53 1.16 -3.19
CA TYR A 52 -14.31 0.33 -3.29
C TYR A 52 -14.60 -1.16 -3.09
N LEU A 53 -13.93 -2.00 -3.88
CA LEU A 53 -14.05 -3.46 -3.84
C LEU A 53 -13.46 -4.02 -2.54
N VAL A 54 -12.29 -3.52 -2.16
CA VAL A 54 -11.61 -3.84 -0.92
C VAL A 54 -12.19 -2.97 0.20
N SER A 55 -12.65 -3.62 1.25
CA SER A 55 -13.23 -3.02 2.45
C SER A 55 -12.37 -3.38 3.66
N ILE A 56 -11.92 -2.35 4.38
CA ILE A 56 -11.19 -2.48 5.64
C ILE A 56 -11.92 -1.79 6.79
N PRO A 57 -11.57 -2.11 8.06
CA PRO A 57 -11.98 -1.29 9.20
C PRO A 57 -11.54 0.18 9.04
N PRO A 58 -12.33 1.14 9.55
CA PRO A 58 -11.96 2.56 9.50
C PRO A 58 -10.63 2.83 10.20
N LEU A 59 -9.75 3.60 9.56
CA LEU A 59 -8.46 4.03 10.12
C LEU A 59 -8.66 5.17 11.13
N VAL A 60 -9.22 4.85 12.31
CA VAL A 60 -9.49 5.86 13.34
C VAL A 60 -8.19 6.42 13.93
N PRO A 61 -8.17 7.69 14.39
CA PRO A 61 -6.96 8.32 14.95
C PRO A 61 -6.37 7.56 16.14
N GLN A 62 -7.22 6.85 16.90
CA GLN A 62 -6.89 6.08 18.09
C GLN A 62 -5.98 4.87 17.81
N LEU A 63 -5.97 4.38 16.56
CA LEU A 63 -5.12 3.26 16.17
C LEU A 63 -3.65 3.70 16.18
N SER A 64 -2.81 2.84 16.73
CA SER A 64 -1.36 2.94 16.63
C SER A 64 -0.90 2.89 15.18
N ASP A 65 0.32 3.38 14.94
CA ASP A 65 0.93 3.35 13.61
C ASP A 65 1.04 1.91 13.08
N ALA A 66 1.42 0.95 13.93
CA ALA A 66 1.49 -0.47 13.56
C ALA A 66 0.11 -1.03 13.18
N GLU A 67 -0.96 -0.67 13.89
CA GLU A 67 -2.33 -1.05 13.56
C GLU A 67 -2.74 -0.53 12.18
N LYS A 68 -2.50 0.75 11.92
CA LYS A 68 -2.84 1.36 10.63
C LYS A 68 -2.07 0.71 9.48
N ILE A 69 -0.77 0.43 9.66
CA ILE A 69 0.03 -0.26 8.65
C ILE A 69 -0.49 -1.67 8.42
N SER A 70 -0.83 -2.42 9.47
CA SER A 70 -1.33 -3.79 9.33
C SER A 70 -2.66 -3.84 8.55
N ILE A 71 -3.57 -2.90 8.83
CA ILE A 71 -4.84 -2.78 8.09
C ILE A 71 -4.58 -2.43 6.61
N LEU A 72 -3.72 -1.45 6.35
CA LEU A 72 -3.38 -1.03 4.98
C LEU A 72 -2.63 -2.12 4.21
N HIS A 73 -1.75 -2.86 4.88
CA HIS A 73 -1.05 -4.00 4.30
C HIS A 73 -2.06 -5.06 3.83
N ALA A 74 -3.09 -5.35 4.63
CA ALA A 74 -4.16 -6.25 4.23
C ALA A 74 -4.92 -5.75 2.99
N ALA A 75 -5.23 -4.45 2.92
CA ALA A 75 -5.88 -3.86 1.74
C ALA A 75 -5.00 -3.97 0.49
N LEU A 76 -3.71 -3.65 0.60
CA LEU A 76 -2.76 -3.73 -0.51
C LEU A 76 -2.57 -5.17 -1.00
N LYS A 77 -2.64 -6.15 -0.09
CA LYS A 77 -2.56 -7.56 -0.44
C LYS A 77 -3.74 -7.99 -1.31
N GLU A 78 -4.96 -7.59 -0.94
CA GLU A 78 -6.13 -7.83 -1.77
C GLU A 78 -6.08 -7.06 -3.09
N CYS A 79 -5.55 -5.83 -3.11
CA CYS A 79 -5.32 -5.10 -4.36
C CYS A 79 -4.35 -5.83 -5.30
N LEU A 80 -3.29 -6.46 -4.76
CA LEU A 80 -2.37 -7.25 -5.57
C LEU A 80 -3.07 -8.47 -6.17
N ARG A 81 -3.84 -9.21 -5.36
CA ARG A 81 -4.63 -10.35 -5.81
C ARG A 81 -5.60 -9.94 -6.94
N LEU A 82 -6.35 -8.86 -6.74
CA LEU A 82 -7.27 -8.33 -7.76
C LEU A 82 -6.55 -7.91 -9.04
N LEU A 83 -5.35 -7.32 -8.93
CA LEU A 83 -4.55 -6.96 -10.10
C LEU A 83 -4.05 -8.21 -10.86
N GLU A 84 -3.71 -9.28 -10.15
CA GLU A 84 -3.37 -10.57 -10.76
C GLU A 84 -4.58 -11.20 -11.47
N ASP A 85 -5.78 -11.07 -10.89
CA ASP A 85 -7.03 -11.48 -11.53
C ASP A 85 -7.32 -10.65 -12.79
N VAL A 86 -7.08 -9.33 -12.76
CA VAL A 86 -7.15 -8.45 -13.94
C VAL A 86 -6.20 -8.93 -15.03
N ILE A 87 -4.93 -9.18 -14.69
CA ILE A 87 -3.93 -9.66 -15.65
C ILE A 87 -4.42 -10.96 -16.30
N THR A 88 -4.83 -11.93 -15.49
CA THR A 88 -5.25 -13.26 -15.96
C THR A 88 -6.48 -13.18 -16.88
N ARG A 89 -7.48 -12.39 -16.51
CA ARG A 89 -8.73 -12.25 -17.28
C ARG A 89 -8.53 -11.45 -18.56
N GLU A 90 -7.79 -10.35 -18.50
CA GLU A 90 -7.50 -9.56 -19.69
C GLU A 90 -6.65 -10.32 -20.70
N ASP A 91 -5.64 -11.09 -20.25
CA ASP A 91 -4.78 -11.86 -21.15
C ASP A 91 -5.55 -13.05 -21.79
N ALA A 92 -6.67 -13.48 -21.20
CA ALA A 92 -7.56 -14.49 -21.77
C ALA A 92 -8.57 -13.90 -22.77
N GLU A 93 -9.08 -12.69 -22.52
CA GLU A 93 -10.13 -12.04 -23.32
C GLU A 93 -9.56 -11.20 -24.48
N PHE A 94 -8.40 -10.57 -24.29
CA PHE A 94 -7.85 -9.60 -25.23
C PHE A 94 -6.53 -10.10 -25.87
N SER A 95 -6.30 -9.71 -27.12
CA SER A 95 -5.10 -10.05 -27.89
C SER A 95 -3.80 -9.66 -27.16
N ASP A 96 -2.73 -10.41 -27.40
CA ASP A 96 -1.45 -10.29 -26.69
C ASP A 96 -0.56 -9.12 -27.18
N GLU A 97 -1.15 -8.07 -27.75
CA GLU A 97 -0.37 -6.92 -28.21
C GLU A 97 0.26 -6.18 -27.03
N ASP A 98 1.57 -5.90 -27.12
CA ASP A 98 2.34 -5.21 -26.08
C ASP A 98 2.01 -3.71 -26.08
N SER A 99 1.05 -3.31 -25.24
CA SER A 99 0.65 -1.93 -25.07
C SER A 99 1.39 -1.24 -23.91
N GLU A 100 1.46 0.09 -23.94
CA GLU A 100 1.97 0.88 -22.82
C GLU A 100 1.22 0.56 -21.51
N TYR A 101 -0.10 0.35 -21.60
CA TYR A 101 -0.94 -0.11 -20.50
C TYR A 101 -0.42 -1.43 -19.90
N LYS A 102 -0.20 -2.48 -20.71
CA LYS A 102 0.28 -3.78 -20.22
C LYS A 102 1.66 -3.68 -19.55
N ARG A 103 2.58 -2.89 -20.11
CA ARG A 103 3.89 -2.65 -19.50
C ARG A 103 3.78 -1.92 -18.16
N LYS A 104 2.92 -0.89 -18.07
CA LYS A 104 2.65 -0.17 -16.83
C LYS A 104 1.98 -1.08 -15.79
N ARG A 105 1.03 -1.91 -16.21
CA ARG A 105 0.32 -2.89 -15.35
C ARG A 105 1.31 -3.85 -14.67
N LYS A 106 2.24 -4.44 -15.44
CA LYS A 106 3.33 -5.29 -14.90
C LYS A 106 4.21 -4.52 -13.91
N THR A 107 4.60 -3.28 -14.25
CA THR A 107 5.41 -2.42 -13.38
C THR A 107 4.72 -2.13 -12.04
N VAL A 108 3.42 -1.82 -12.07
CA VAL A 108 2.61 -1.56 -10.87
C VAL A 108 2.52 -2.83 -10.01
N ARG A 109 2.26 -4.00 -10.61
CA ARG A 109 2.23 -5.28 -9.89
C ARG A 109 3.55 -5.53 -9.14
N ASP A 110 4.68 -5.44 -9.83
CA ASP A 110 5.98 -5.74 -9.24
C ASP A 110 6.32 -4.77 -8.10
N ARG A 111 6.03 -3.48 -8.28
CA ARG A 111 6.24 -2.46 -7.24
C ARG A 111 5.27 -2.58 -6.08
N LEU A 112 4.04 -3.00 -6.31
CA LEU A 112 3.08 -3.30 -5.25
C LEU A 112 3.58 -4.47 -4.39
N GLY A 113 4.11 -5.52 -5.03
CA GLY A 113 4.80 -6.62 -4.32
C GLY A 113 5.96 -6.11 -3.46
N HIS A 114 6.80 -5.23 -4.01
CA HIS A 114 7.90 -4.63 -3.23
C HIS A 114 7.40 -3.76 -2.06
N LEU A 115 6.30 -3.04 -2.23
CA LEU A 115 5.69 -2.25 -1.16
C LEU A 115 5.13 -3.16 -0.06
N LEU A 116 4.51 -4.28 -0.42
CA LEU A 116 4.02 -5.28 0.54
C LEU A 116 5.16 -5.84 1.37
N THR A 117 6.25 -6.29 0.76
CA THR A 117 7.44 -6.75 1.51
C THR A 117 8.02 -5.65 2.40
N SER A 118 8.05 -4.40 1.91
CA SER A 118 8.59 -3.27 2.67
C SER A 118 7.72 -2.88 3.87
N THR A 119 6.39 -3.01 3.74
CA THR A 119 5.42 -2.74 4.81
C THR A 119 5.34 -3.89 5.81
N GLU A 120 5.51 -5.15 5.37
CA GLU A 120 5.60 -6.31 6.24
C GLU A 120 6.75 -6.19 7.26
N GLN A 121 7.90 -5.66 6.83
CA GLN A 121 9.03 -5.36 7.70
C GLN A 121 8.78 -4.25 8.73
N LEU A 122 7.71 -3.48 8.57
CA LEU A 122 7.27 -2.45 9.52
C LEU A 122 6.21 -2.97 10.51
N LEU A 123 5.68 -4.17 10.28
CA LEU A 123 4.71 -4.80 11.17
C LEU A 123 5.42 -5.31 12.43
N VAL A 124 4.72 -5.24 13.56
CA VAL A 124 5.14 -5.90 14.79
C VAL A 124 4.63 -7.35 14.75
N ASP A 125 5.48 -8.31 15.13
CA ASP A 125 5.13 -9.73 15.16
C ASP A 125 3.78 -9.98 15.84
N GLY A 126 2.89 -10.69 15.16
CA GLY A 126 1.60 -11.15 15.67
C GLY A 126 0.37 -10.34 15.24
N GLN A 127 0.54 -9.18 14.59
CA GLN A 127 -0.59 -8.36 14.16
C GLN A 127 -0.96 -8.57 12.69
N LYS A 128 -1.96 -9.42 12.44
CA LYS A 128 -2.51 -9.66 11.10
C LYS A 128 -3.97 -9.23 11.05
N PHE A 129 -4.29 -8.31 10.14
CA PHE A 129 -5.66 -8.01 9.75
C PHE A 129 -5.99 -8.68 8.43
N GLU A 130 -7.27 -8.96 8.23
CA GLU A 130 -7.81 -9.41 6.95
C GLU A 130 -8.73 -8.33 6.38
N ALA A 131 -8.52 -8.00 5.12
CA ALA A 131 -9.41 -7.13 4.37
C ALA A 131 -10.52 -7.97 3.73
N LYS A 132 -11.71 -7.40 3.60
CA LYS A 132 -12.83 -8.06 2.91
C LYS A 132 -12.89 -7.58 1.48
N VAL A 133 -13.01 -8.49 0.52
CA VAL A 133 -13.25 -8.14 -0.88
C VAL A 133 -14.71 -8.38 -1.21
N LYS A 134 -15.37 -7.36 -1.73
CA LYS A 134 -16.68 -7.51 -2.38
C LYS A 134 -16.39 -8.06 -3.77
N GLU A 135 -16.35 -9.38 -3.90
CA GLU A 135 -16.27 -10.00 -5.23
C GLU A 135 -17.60 -9.79 -5.94
N GLU A 136 -17.68 -8.70 -6.68
CA GLU A 136 -18.86 -8.33 -7.46
C GLU A 136 -18.60 -8.64 -8.94
N LEU A 137 -18.47 -9.94 -9.24
CA LEU A 137 -18.54 -10.46 -10.60
C LEU A 137 -19.70 -11.45 -10.77
N ASP A 138 -20.28 -11.92 -9.66
CA ASP A 138 -21.26 -13.02 -9.61
C ASP A 138 -22.67 -12.65 -10.11
N GLY A 139 -22.82 -11.51 -10.78
CA GLY A 139 -24.05 -11.08 -11.45
C GLY A 139 -23.83 -10.46 -12.83
N GLN A 140 -22.57 -10.38 -13.29
CA GLN A 140 -22.20 -9.62 -14.49
C GLN A 140 -21.60 -10.49 -15.61
N GLU A 141 -21.65 -11.82 -15.46
CA GLU A 141 -21.40 -12.76 -16.57
C GLU A 141 -22.35 -12.50 -17.77
N ALA A 142 -23.52 -11.89 -17.52
CA ALA A 142 -24.45 -11.45 -18.56
C ALA A 142 -23.98 -10.22 -19.38
N SER A 143 -22.92 -9.51 -18.96
CA SER A 143 -22.48 -8.24 -19.58
C SER A 143 -21.27 -8.38 -20.52
N GLY A 144 -20.68 -9.58 -20.66
CA GLY A 144 -19.54 -9.82 -21.54
C GLY A 144 -18.34 -8.90 -21.27
N SER A 145 -17.59 -8.56 -22.33
CA SER A 145 -16.36 -7.74 -22.26
C SER A 145 -16.56 -6.35 -21.66
N PHE A 146 -17.76 -5.76 -21.77
CA PHE A 146 -18.07 -4.47 -21.14
C PHE A 146 -18.07 -4.57 -19.60
N GLY A 147 -18.64 -5.65 -19.06
CA GLY A 147 -18.67 -5.90 -17.63
C GLY A 147 -17.26 -6.08 -17.06
N LEU A 148 -16.42 -6.82 -17.79
CA LEU A 148 -15.00 -6.99 -17.45
C LEU A 148 -14.28 -5.64 -17.44
N LYS A 149 -14.48 -4.79 -18.45
CA LYS A 149 -13.87 -3.46 -18.52
C LYS A 149 -14.23 -2.60 -17.31
N MET A 150 -15.50 -2.54 -16.96
CA MET A 150 -15.96 -1.77 -15.81
C MET A 150 -15.42 -2.32 -14.48
N TRP A 151 -15.30 -3.64 -14.35
CA TRP A 151 -14.67 -4.27 -13.19
C TRP A 151 -13.17 -3.93 -13.10
N ILE A 152 -12.44 -3.94 -14.22
CA ILE A 152 -11.03 -3.51 -14.26
C ILE A 152 -10.90 -2.06 -13.81
N VAL A 153 -11.77 -1.15 -14.27
CA VAL A 153 -11.77 0.24 -13.80
C VAL A 153 -11.93 0.33 -12.28
N ARG A 154 -12.82 -0.48 -11.68
CA ARG A 154 -13.00 -0.51 -10.22
C ARG A 154 -11.76 -1.02 -9.49
N VAL A 155 -11.12 -2.08 -9.98
CA VAL A 155 -9.84 -2.58 -9.42
C VAL A 155 -8.74 -1.51 -9.49
N LEU A 156 -8.62 -0.80 -10.61
CA LEU A 156 -7.64 0.26 -10.77
C LEU A 156 -7.94 1.47 -9.85
N GLN A 157 -9.21 1.78 -9.59
CA GLN A 157 -9.62 2.80 -8.62
C GLN A 157 -9.25 2.40 -7.18
N ASP A 158 -9.48 1.14 -6.80
CA ASP A 158 -9.05 0.59 -5.52
C ASP A 158 -7.55 0.70 -5.33
N LEU A 159 -6.76 0.36 -6.36
CA LEU A 159 -5.31 0.53 -6.34
C LEU A 159 -4.91 1.98 -6.06
N VAL A 160 -5.50 2.93 -6.78
CA VAL A 160 -5.23 4.37 -6.57
C VAL A 160 -5.58 4.77 -5.13
N HIS A 161 -6.74 4.35 -4.64
CA HIS A 161 -7.22 4.71 -3.31
C HIS A 161 -6.30 4.17 -2.21
N TRP A 162 -6.03 2.87 -2.20
CA TRP A 162 -5.29 2.22 -1.11
C TRP A 162 -3.80 2.56 -1.12
N THR A 163 -3.20 2.75 -2.30
CA THR A 163 -1.81 3.25 -2.40
C THR A 163 -1.69 4.70 -1.92
N GLY A 164 -2.71 5.53 -2.19
CA GLY A 164 -2.80 6.90 -1.69
C GLY A 164 -2.90 6.95 -0.17
N GLN A 165 -3.84 6.20 0.41
CA GLN A 165 -4.00 6.09 1.86
C GLN A 165 -2.73 5.57 2.54
N THR A 166 -2.06 4.58 1.95
CA THR A 166 -0.79 4.05 2.46
C THR A 166 0.30 5.10 2.45
N SER A 167 0.45 5.81 1.33
CA SER A 167 1.40 6.91 1.18
C SER A 167 1.19 8.00 2.24
N ASP A 168 -0.05 8.44 2.42
CA ASP A 168 -0.39 9.51 3.37
C ASP A 168 -0.17 9.07 4.81
N THR A 169 -0.57 7.84 5.14
CA THR A 169 -0.37 7.25 6.47
C THR A 169 1.12 7.15 6.80
N LEU A 170 1.92 6.56 5.91
CA LEU A 170 3.38 6.46 6.11
C LEU A 170 4.08 7.82 6.18
N ARG A 171 3.58 8.85 5.47
CA ARG A 171 4.10 10.22 5.56
C ARG A 171 3.76 10.89 6.89
N SER A 172 2.58 10.61 7.43
CA SER A 172 2.08 11.20 8.67
C SER A 172 2.73 10.62 9.93
N MET A 173 3.34 9.43 9.81
CA MET A 173 4.01 8.77 10.92
C MET A 173 5.26 9.54 11.35
N PRO A 174 5.37 9.87 12.66
CA PRO A 174 6.60 10.45 13.17
C PRO A 174 7.75 9.45 12.98
N ALA A 175 8.90 9.95 12.55
CA ALA A 175 10.12 9.16 12.41
C ALA A 175 10.68 8.73 13.79
N ALA A 176 9.94 7.88 14.50
CA ALA A 176 10.10 7.45 15.90
C ALA A 176 10.26 8.59 16.93
N PRO A 177 9.65 8.49 18.12
CA PRO A 177 9.96 9.42 19.20
C PRO A 177 11.45 9.28 19.58
N LYS A 178 12.17 10.40 19.57
CA LYS A 178 13.48 10.50 20.24
C LYS A 178 13.22 10.16 21.71
N ILE A 179 13.58 8.95 22.13
CA ILE A 179 13.76 8.68 23.56
C ILE A 179 14.90 9.60 24.00
N MET A 180 14.53 10.80 24.48
CA MET A 180 15.44 11.68 25.19
C MET A 180 15.85 10.90 26.43
N SER A 181 17.01 10.25 26.35
CA SER A 181 17.68 9.68 27.50
C SER A 181 17.96 10.85 28.44
N ARG A 182 17.06 11.04 29.41
CA ARG A 182 17.23 11.96 30.53
C ARG A 182 18.37 11.38 31.34
N ARG A 183 19.60 11.74 30.96
CA ARG A 183 20.83 11.38 31.65
C ARG A 183 20.76 12.03 33.04
N THR A 184 20.28 11.28 34.02
CA THR A 184 20.37 11.62 35.43
C THR A 184 21.85 11.67 35.80
N ARG A 185 22.43 12.88 35.75
CA ARG A 185 23.75 13.13 36.30
C ARG A 185 23.63 13.16 37.83
N ARG A 186 23.56 11.98 38.46
CA ARG A 186 23.90 11.83 39.88
C ARG A 186 25.40 12.12 40.03
N GLY A 187 25.72 13.39 40.26
CA GLY A 187 27.03 13.79 40.76
C GLY A 187 27.09 13.49 42.24
N ALA A 188 27.81 12.42 42.60
CA ALA A 188 28.22 12.13 43.96
C ALA A 188 29.19 13.21 44.43
N GLY A 189 28.73 14.14 45.25
CA GLY A 189 29.57 15.06 46.01
C GLY A 189 30.00 14.41 47.31
N LYS A 190 31.18 13.79 47.32
CA LYS A 190 31.89 13.39 48.53
C LYS A 190 32.94 14.46 48.81
N ILE A 191 32.78 15.26 49.87
CA ILE A 191 33.89 16.00 50.48
C ILE A 191 33.77 15.89 52.00
N ARG A 192 34.87 15.43 52.60
CA ARG A 192 35.14 15.28 54.03
C ARG A 192 35.57 16.63 54.62
N LYS A 193 35.10 16.96 55.83
CA LYS A 193 35.92 17.18 57.03
C LYS A 193 35.01 17.37 58.23
#